data_AF-A0A9D8WXJ6-F1
#
_entry.id   AF-A0A9D8WXJ6-F1
#
_cell.length_a   1.000
_cell.length_b   1.000
_cell.length_c   1.000
_cell.angle_alpha   90.00
_cell.angle_beta   90.00
_cell.angle_gamma   90.00
#
_symmetry.space_group_name_H-M   'P 1'
#
loop_
_entity.id
_entity.type
_entity.pdbx_description
1 polymer ?
#
loop_
_entity_poly.entity_id
_entity_poly.type
_entity_poly.pdbx_seq_one_letter_code
_entity_poly.pdbx_strand_id
1 'polypeptide(L)'
;MTDAQPILARALRREELSKADITALLCIREPAPLFAAADRVRREFVGDEVYLRALIEFSNYCKNDCLYCGISRSNPKADRYRLTPE
;
A
#
# COMPACT_ATOMS: atom_id res chain seq x y z
N MET A 1 -19.98 -17.21 -3.91
CA MET A 1 -19.51 -16.10 -4.78
C MET A 1 -20.19 -14.86 -4.26
N THR A 2 -19.47 -14.03 -3.50
CA THR A 2 -20.06 -12.83 -2.89
C THR A 2 -20.08 -11.75 -3.95
N ASP A 3 -21.27 -11.32 -4.35
CA ASP A 3 -21.43 -10.13 -5.18
C ASP A 3 -20.91 -8.92 -4.38
N ALA A 4 -19.80 -8.34 -4.83
CA ALA A 4 -19.14 -7.21 -4.16
C ALA A 4 -19.76 -5.86 -4.52
N GLN A 5 -20.68 -5.83 -5.50
CA GLN A 5 -21.27 -4.61 -6.01
C GLN A 5 -22.00 -3.77 -4.95
N PRO A 6 -22.74 -4.36 -3.98
CA PRO A 6 -23.37 -3.60 -2.91
C PRO A 6 -22.36 -2.90 -2.00
N ILE A 7 -21.24 -3.55 -1.72
CA ILE A 7 -20.16 -3.01 -0.86
C ILE A 7 -19.44 -1.88 -1.60
N LEU A 8 -19.13 -2.07 -2.89
CA LEU A 8 -18.52 -1.03 -3.73
C LEU A 8 -19.42 0.20 -3.85
N ALA A 9 -20.74 0.02 -3.99
CA ALA A 9 -21.68 1.13 -4.07
C ALA A 9 -21.69 1.96 -2.78
N ARG A 10 -21.62 1.32 -1.61
CA ARG A 10 -21.47 2.00 -0.31
C ARG A 10 -20.13 2.73 -0.21
N ALA A 11 -19.04 2.08 -0.62
CA ALA A 11 -17.71 2.68 -0.65
C ALA A 11 -17.65 3.95 -1.50
N LEU A 12 -18.25 3.93 -2.69
CA LEU A 12 -18.33 5.09 -3.59
C LEU A 12 -19.19 6.24 -3.05
N ARG A 13 -20.19 5.94 -2.21
CA ARG A 13 -20.96 6.93 -1.45
C ARG A 13 -20.25 7.40 -0.18
N ARG A 14 -19.01 6.95 0.05
CA ARG A 14 -18.16 7.29 1.20
C ARG A 14 -18.81 6.89 2.53
N GLU A 15 -19.62 5.83 2.51
CA GLU A 15 -20.15 5.22 3.72
C GLU A 15 -19.08 4.43 4.46
N GLU A 16 -19.23 4.27 5.77
CA GLU A 16 -18.34 3.45 6.57
C GLU A 16 -18.47 1.97 6.18
N LEU A 17 -17.33 1.32 5.95
CA LEU A 17 -17.24 -0.11 5.66
C LEU A 17 -16.84 -0.87 6.93
N SER A 18 -17.57 -1.94 7.21
CA SER A 18 -17.22 -2.83 8.32
C SER A 18 -15.99 -3.68 7.99
N LYS A 19 -15.40 -4.32 9.01
CA LYS A 19 -14.34 -5.32 8.80
C LYS A 19 -14.76 -6.43 7.83
N ALA A 20 -16.01 -6.88 7.93
CA ALA A 20 -16.56 -7.91 7.05
C ALA A 20 -16.65 -7.43 5.59
N ASP A 21 -17.09 -6.18 5.38
CA ASP A 21 -17.12 -5.54 4.06
C ASP A 21 -15.72 -5.50 3.42
N ILE A 22 -14.73 -5.00 4.16
CA ILE A 22 -13.34 -4.90 3.68
C ILE A 22 -12.77 -6.29 3.37
N THR A 23 -13.02 -7.26 4.25
CA THR A 23 -12.53 -8.64 4.05
C THR A 23 -13.15 -9.25 2.79
N ALA A 24 -14.44 -9.02 2.56
CA ALA A 24 -15.11 -9.47 1.35
C ALA A 24 -14.51 -8.85 0.08
N LEU A 25 -14.17 -7.55 0.10
CA LEU A 25 -13.48 -6.89 -1.02
C LEU A 25 -12.09 -7.49 -1.29
N LEU A 26 -11.33 -7.83 -0.24
CA LEU A 26 -10.01 -8.46 -0.36
C LEU A 26 -10.06 -9.90 -0.91
N CYS A 27 -11.23 -10.55 -0.85
CA CYS A 27 -11.42 -11.93 -1.33
C CYS A 27 -12.04 -12.02 -2.74
N ILE A 28 -12.23 -10.90 -3.44
CA ILE A 28 -12.78 -10.90 -4.81
C ILE A 28 -11.80 -11.58 -5.77
N ARG A 29 -12.31 -12.54 -6.57
CA ARG A 29 -11.52 -13.24 -7.61
C ARG A 29 -11.36 -12.45 -8.90
N GLU A 30 -12.35 -11.63 -9.23
CA GLU A 30 -12.36 -10.77 -10.42
C GLU A 30 -12.38 -9.28 -10.00
N PRO A 31 -11.22 -8.71 -9.62
CA PRO A 31 -11.16 -7.40 -8.96
C PRO A 31 -11.30 -6.19 -9.90
N ALA A 32 -11.56 -6.41 -11.20
CA ALA A 32 -11.66 -5.31 -12.17
C ALA A 32 -12.66 -4.20 -11.77
N PRO A 33 -13.86 -4.49 -11.22
CA PRO A 33 -14.77 -3.45 -10.74
C PRO A 33 -14.22 -2.65 -9.55
N LEU A 34 -13.50 -3.31 -8.64
CA LEU A 34 -12.84 -2.66 -7.50
C LEU A 34 -11.74 -1.71 -7.97
N PHE A 35 -10.92 -2.13 -8.92
CA PHE A 35 -9.88 -1.27 -9.50
C PHE A 35 -10.45 -0.07 -10.24
N ALA A 36 -11.51 -0.26 -11.03
CA ALA A 36 -12.19 0.85 -11.71
C ALA A 36 -12.82 1.85 -10.73
N ALA A 37 -13.42 1.36 -9.64
CA ALA A 37 -13.94 2.22 -8.58
C ALA A 37 -12.83 3.02 -7.88
N ALA A 38 -11.72 2.37 -7.54
CA ALA A 38 -10.55 3.03 -6.95
C ALA A 38 -9.95 4.09 -7.88
N ASP A 39 -9.85 3.79 -9.18
CA ASP A 39 -9.34 4.73 -10.19
C ASP A 39 -10.22 5.98 -10.32
N ARG A 40 -11.54 5.80 -10.34
CA ARG A 40 -12.51 6.90 -10.34
C ARG A 40 -12.35 7.81 -9.11
N VAL A 41 -12.23 7.22 -7.92
CA VAL A 41 -12.02 7.99 -6.68
C VAL A 41 -10.68 8.71 -6.73
N ARG A 42 -9.60 8.03 -7.11
CA ARG A 42 -8.27 8.64 -7.27
C ARG A 42 -8.33 9.83 -8.23
N ARG A 43 -8.97 9.69 -9.41
CA ARG A 43 -9.12 10.80 -10.37
C ARG A 43 -9.93 11.97 -9.82
N GLU A 44 -11.03 11.71 -9.13
CA GLU A 44 -11.90 12.75 -8.55
C GLU A 44 -11.17 13.62 -7.53
N PHE A 45 -10.28 13.03 -6.73
CA PHE A 45 -9.67 13.72 -5.59
C PHE A 45 -8.23 14.21 -5.82
N VAL A 46 -7.43 13.45 -6.56
CA VAL A 46 -6.00 13.78 -6.77
C VAL A 46 -5.65 14.03 -8.23
N GLY A 47 -6.64 13.99 -9.13
CA GLY A 47 -6.45 14.23 -10.56
C GLY A 47 -5.62 13.14 -11.23
N ASP A 48 -5.07 13.47 -12.39
CA ASP A 48 -4.23 12.56 -13.19
C ASP A 48 -2.72 12.85 -13.04
N GLU A 49 -2.33 13.80 -12.19
CA GLU A 49 -0.93 14.08 -11.90
C GLU A 49 -0.29 13.00 -11.02
N VAL A 50 0.97 12.67 -11.33
CA VAL A 50 1.76 11.70 -10.57
C VAL A 50 2.92 12.42 -9.89
N TYR A 51 2.87 12.52 -8.57
CA TYR A 51 3.89 13.19 -7.76
C TYR A 51 5.13 12.30 -7.61
N LEU A 52 6.24 12.70 -8.22
CA LEU A 52 7.53 12.02 -8.08
C LEU A 52 8.21 12.39 -6.76
N ARG A 53 8.80 11.41 -6.09
CA ARG A 53 9.53 11.59 -4.82
C ARG A 53 10.92 10.97 -4.93
N ALA A 54 11.95 11.79 -4.79
CA ALA A 54 13.31 11.30 -4.66
C ALA A 54 13.55 10.84 -3.21
N LEU A 55 14.00 9.60 -3.05
CA LEU A 55 14.36 9.02 -1.76
C LEU A 55 15.86 8.85 -1.69
N ILE A 56 16.46 9.31 -0.60
CA ILE A 56 17.89 9.09 -0.30
C ILE A 56 17.96 8.20 0.94
N GLU A 57 18.32 6.94 0.73
CA GLU A 57 18.58 5.99 1.81
C GLU A 57 20.00 6.22 2.33
N PHE A 58 20.17 7.15 3.26
CA PHE A 58 21.50 7.59 3.71
C PHE A 58 22.23 6.57 4.62
N SER A 59 21.54 5.54 5.11
CA SER A 59 22.11 4.52 5.99
C SER A 59 21.26 3.27 5.96
N ASN A 60 21.90 2.10 5.90
CA ASN A 60 21.24 0.81 6.05
C ASN A 60 21.54 0.12 7.40
N TYR A 61 22.16 0.83 8.35
CA TYR A 61 22.23 0.37 9.74
C TYR A 61 20.85 0.37 10.37
N CYS A 62 20.42 -0.78 10.89
CA CYS A 62 19.17 -0.93 11.59
C CYS A 62 19.41 -1.66 12.92
N LYS A 63 18.77 -1.20 14.00
CA LYS A 63 18.82 -1.86 15.32
C LYS A 63 17.77 -2.96 15.49
N ASN A 64 16.85 -3.10 14.55
CA ASN A 64 15.73 -4.04 14.63
C ASN A 64 16.07 -5.34 13.91
N ASP A 65 15.32 -6.40 14.25
CA ASP A 65 15.49 -7.73 13.68
C ASP A 65 14.23 -8.23 12.98
N CYS A 66 13.73 -7.44 12.04
CA CYS A 66 12.52 -7.77 11.30
C CYS A 66 12.75 -8.99 10.40
N LEU A 67 11.90 -10.02 10.52
CA LEU A 67 12.02 -11.28 9.80
C LEU A 67 11.95 -11.16 8.26
N TYR A 68 11.34 -10.08 7.76
CA TYR A 68 11.16 -9.82 6.33
C TYR A 68 12.18 -8.80 5.77
N CYS A 69 13.00 -8.17 6.61
CA CYS A 69 13.80 -7.03 6.20
C CYS A 69 15.25 -7.44 5.90
N GLY A 70 15.71 -7.20 4.67
CA GLY A 70 17.07 -7.53 4.24
C GLY A 70 18.19 -6.79 4.97
N ILE A 71 17.89 -5.65 5.61
CA ILE A 71 18.86 -4.86 6.39
C ILE A 71 18.72 -5.09 7.90
N SER A 72 18.00 -6.14 8.33
CA SER A 72 17.87 -6.49 9.75
C SER A 72 19.23 -6.59 10.42
N ARG A 73 19.32 -6.24 11.71
CA ARG A 73 20.60 -6.21 12.45
C ARG A 73 21.34 -7.55 12.42
N SER A 74 20.60 -8.65 12.36
CA SER A 74 21.14 -10.01 12.45
C SER A 74 21.51 -10.59 11.10
N ASN A 75 21.35 -9.85 9.99
CA ASN A 75 21.85 -10.26 8.68
C ASN A 75 23.34 -9.89 8.54
N PRO A 76 24.28 -10.86 8.65
CA PRO A 76 25.71 -10.60 8.52
C PRO A 76 26.14 -10.40 7.07
N LYS A 77 25.29 -10.73 6.09
CA LYS A 77 25.58 -10.58 4.65
C LYS A 77 25.27 -9.18 4.13
N ALA A 78 24.67 -8.32 4.95
CA ALA A 78 24.38 -6.95 4.57
C ALA A 78 25.62 -6.08 4.79
N ASP A 79 26.20 -5.59 3.70
CA ASP A 79 27.27 -4.59 3.75
C ASP A 79 26.74 -3.28 4.30
N ARG A 80 27.30 -2.84 5.42
CA ARG A 80 26.78 -1.69 6.17
C ARG A 80 27.41 -0.39 5.72
N TYR A 81 26.57 0.62 5.51
CA TYR A 81 27.01 1.96 5.14
C TYR A 81 26.21 3.04 5.86
N ARG A 82 26.85 4.21 5.96
CA ARG A 82 26.25 5.48 6.35
C ARG A 82 26.92 6.58 5.54
N LEU A 83 26.13 7.31 4.76
CA LEU A 83 26.62 8.46 4.02
C LEU A 83 27.05 9.56 4.99
N THR A 84 28.05 10.33 4.60
CA THR A 84 28.39 11.59 5.26
C THR A 84 27.29 12.61 5.00
N PRO A 85 27.11 13.58 5.90
CA PRO A 85 26.21 14.71 5.64
C PRO A 85 26.60 15.53 4.42
N GLU A 86 27.90 15.69 4.17
CA GLU A 86 28.51 16.32 2.98
C GLU A 86 28.58 15.35 1.79
#